data_AF-A0A271J8P2-F1
#
_entry.id   AF-A0A271J8P2-F1
#
_cell.length_a   1.000
_cell.length_b   1.000
_cell.length_c   1.000
_cell.angle_alpha   90.00
_cell.angle_beta   90.00
_cell.angle_gamma   90.00
#
_symmetry.space_group_name_H-M   'P 1'
#
loop_
_entity.id
_entity.type
_entity.pdbx_description
1 polymer ?
#
loop_
_entity_poly.entity_id
_entity_poly.type
_entity_poly.pdbx_seq_one_letter_code
_entity_poly.pdbx_strand_id
1 'polypeptide(L)'
;MPRLIKRYGSRKLYDTTESRYVSLDEVAGFVRSGDEVEVVDNKSGQDVTAAILTQIISEEGRNGRSLLTTHFLHDLVRVGERAYKAGEKVVETGLTQARRGVDDLTTRAVDKIRPGGLVGEVRDEMERLRARLDGLERSLADLDDTPQTDA
;
A
#
# COMPACT_ATOMS: atom_id res chain seq x y z
N MET A 1 16.57 -11.34 15.40
CA MET A 1 15.60 -12.39 15.03
C MET A 1 14.87 -12.76 16.30
N PRO A 2 13.54 -12.96 16.24
CA PRO A 2 12.76 -13.29 17.43
C PRO A 2 13.17 -14.67 17.97
N ARG A 3 13.10 -14.81 19.29
CA ARG A 3 13.32 -16.05 20.00
C ARG A 3 12.12 -16.96 19.78
N LEU A 4 12.33 -18.06 19.05
CA LEU A 4 11.26 -18.96 18.64
C LEU A 4 10.93 -19.97 19.73
N ILE A 5 9.69 -19.91 20.21
CA ILE A 5 9.09 -20.84 21.16
C ILE A 5 8.06 -21.71 20.44
N LYS A 6 8.19 -23.03 20.56
CA LYS A 6 7.21 -24.00 20.06
C LYS A 6 6.24 -24.40 21.16
N ARG A 7 4.94 -24.29 20.88
CA ARG A 7 3.87 -24.69 21.81
C ARG A 7 3.42 -26.13 21.53
N TYR A 8 3.46 -26.98 22.55
CA TYR A 8 3.04 -28.39 22.50
C TYR A 8 1.79 -28.64 23.36
N GLY A 9 0.77 -27.80 23.19
CA GLY A 9 -0.47 -27.83 23.97
C GLY A 9 -0.57 -26.69 25.00
N SER A 10 -1.39 -26.86 26.04
CA SER A 10 -1.76 -25.74 26.93
C SER A 10 -0.64 -25.26 27.87
N ARG A 11 0.27 -26.15 28.30
CA ARG A 11 1.29 -25.82 29.32
C ARG A 11 2.73 -26.04 28.87
N LYS A 12 2.95 -26.63 27.69
CA LYS A 12 4.29 -26.98 27.21
C LYS A 12 4.77 -25.97 26.20
N LEU A 13 5.78 -25.20 26.56
CA LEU A 13 6.49 -24.27 25.70
C LEU A 13 7.95 -24.74 25.59
N TYR A 14 8.45 -24.84 24.38
CA TYR A 14 9.81 -25.31 24.09
C TYR A 14 10.58 -24.21 23.39
N ASP A 15 11.69 -23.82 23.99
CA ASP A 15 12.58 -22.82 23.47
C ASP A 15 13.57 -23.44 22.49
N THR A 16 13.60 -22.94 21.25
CA THR A 16 14.52 -23.46 20.24
C THR A 16 15.93 -22.88 20.34
N THR A 17 16.10 -21.74 21.01
CA THR A 17 17.41 -21.12 21.26
C THR A 17 18.17 -21.84 22.37
N GLU A 18 17.50 -22.10 23.50
CA GLU A 18 18.09 -22.85 24.62
C GLU A 18 17.81 -24.36 24.57
N SER A 19 17.05 -24.81 23.57
CA SER A 19 16.73 -26.23 23.34
C SER A 19 16.09 -26.93 24.57
N ARG A 20 15.23 -26.23 25.31
CA ARG A 20 14.61 -26.74 26.53
C ARG A 20 13.18 -26.29 26.71
N TYR A 21 12.44 -26.99 27.58
CA TYR A 21 11.13 -26.53 28.01
C TYR A 21 11.27 -25.31 28.93
N VAL A 22 10.39 -24.34 28.73
CA VAL A 22 10.30 -23.09 29.48
C VAL A 22 8.88 -22.91 30.01
N SER A 23 8.77 -22.24 31.14
CA SER A 23 7.50 -21.81 31.72
C SER A 23 7.03 -20.47 31.12
N LEU A 24 5.75 -20.13 31.34
CA LEU A 24 5.23 -18.79 30.98
C LEU A 24 5.98 -17.66 31.70
N ASP A 25 6.37 -17.88 32.96
CA ASP A 25 7.15 -16.91 33.75
C ASP A 25 8.55 -16.65 33.16
N GLU A 26 9.19 -17.70 32.61
CA GLU A 26 10.46 -17.57 31.89
C GLU A 26 10.30 -16.84 30.57
N VAL A 27 9.26 -17.16 29.78
CA VAL A 27 8.94 -16.44 28.54
C VAL A 27 8.68 -14.96 28.83
N ALA A 28 7.95 -14.65 29.90
CA ALA A 28 7.75 -13.29 30.36
C ALA A 28 9.09 -12.62 30.76
N GLY A 29 10.01 -13.39 31.34
CA GLY A 29 11.36 -12.96 31.66
C GLY A 29 12.18 -12.57 30.42
N PHE A 30 12.09 -13.34 29.33
CA PHE A 30 12.74 -13.01 28.06
C PHE A 30 12.23 -11.66 27.52
N VAL A 31 10.90 -11.50 27.45
CA VAL A 31 10.27 -10.24 26.98
C VAL A 31 10.68 -9.05 27.84
N ARG A 32 10.71 -9.20 29.17
CA ARG A 32 11.18 -8.13 30.09
C ARG A 32 12.66 -7.80 29.91
N SER A 33 13.46 -8.76 29.45
CA SER A 33 14.88 -8.56 29.17
C SER A 33 15.13 -7.87 27.83
N GLY A 34 14.06 -7.61 27.06
CA GLY A 34 14.11 -6.97 25.75
C GLY A 34 14.11 -7.93 24.57
N ASP A 35 13.96 -9.24 24.82
CA ASP A 35 13.87 -10.22 23.73
C ASP A 35 12.51 -10.13 23.04
N GLU A 36 12.51 -10.08 21.70
CA GLU A 36 11.32 -10.36 20.91
C GLU A 36 11.06 -11.87 20.91
N VAL A 37 9.83 -12.28 21.21
CA VAL A 37 9.42 -13.69 21.23
C VAL A 37 8.42 -13.96 20.13
N GLU A 38 8.61 -15.05 19.41
CA GLU A 38 7.64 -15.62 18.46
C GLU A 38 7.20 -16.98 18.98
N VAL A 39 5.89 -17.21 19.09
CA VAL A 39 5.34 -18.49 19.53
C VAL A 39 4.55 -19.14 18.42
N VAL A 40 4.95 -20.35 18.04
CA VAL A 40 4.28 -21.15 17.00
C VAL A 40 3.69 -22.42 17.61
N ASP A 41 2.43 -22.71 17.30
CA ASP A 41 1.81 -23.98 17.67
C ASP A 41 2.43 -25.14 16.88
N ASN A 42 2.97 -26.15 17.57
CA ASN A 42 3.67 -27.23 16.91
C ASN A 42 2.75 -28.13 16.08
N LYS A 43 1.44 -28.18 16.37
CA LYS A 43 0.50 -29.02 15.62
C LYS A 43 -0.02 -28.30 14.38
N SER A 44 -0.45 -27.05 14.52
CA SER A 44 -1.07 -26.29 13.42
C SER A 44 -0.09 -25.43 12.63
N GLY A 45 1.10 -25.15 13.19
CA GLY A 45 2.05 -24.20 12.61
C GLY A 45 1.59 -22.73 12.70
N GLN A 46 0.50 -22.45 13.41
CA GLN A 46 -0.02 -21.10 13.54
C GLN A 46 0.80 -20.27 14.52
N ASP A 47 0.96 -18.99 14.19
CA ASP A 47 1.43 -17.98 15.14
C ASP A 47 0.38 -17.80 16.24
N VAL A 48 0.79 -18.10 17.46
CA VAL A 48 -0.01 -17.98 18.69
C VAL A 48 0.63 -17.01 19.68
N THR A 49 1.56 -16.16 19.22
CA THR A 49 2.32 -15.20 20.02
C THR A 49 1.40 -14.30 20.83
N ALA A 50 0.43 -13.66 20.17
CA ALA A 50 -0.53 -12.75 20.83
C ALA A 50 -1.33 -13.45 21.94
N ALA A 51 -1.72 -14.71 21.72
CA ALA A 51 -2.47 -15.49 22.70
C ALA A 51 -1.63 -15.81 23.94
N ILE A 52 -0.36 -16.19 23.74
CA ILE A 52 0.56 -16.48 24.85
C ILE A 52 0.94 -15.21 25.62
N LEU A 53 1.23 -14.10 24.95
CA LEU A 53 1.51 -12.83 25.62
C LEU A 53 0.30 -12.34 26.43
N THR A 54 -0.90 -12.49 25.90
CA THR A 54 -2.14 -12.16 26.63
C THR A 54 -2.31 -13.07 27.86
N GLN A 55 -1.99 -14.35 27.74
CA GLN A 55 -2.03 -15.28 28.87
C GLN A 55 -1.03 -14.86 29.97
N ILE A 56 0.20 -14.50 29.60
CA ILE A 56 1.22 -13.98 30.53
C ILE A 56 0.69 -12.78 31.30
N ILE A 57 0.19 -11.76 30.59
CA ILE A 57 -0.38 -10.54 31.17
C ILE A 57 -1.51 -10.88 32.17
N SER A 58 -2.39 -11.82 31.80
CA SER A 58 -3.51 -12.25 32.65
C SER A 58 -3.05 -12.97 33.93
N GLU A 59 -2.05 -13.85 33.83
CA GLU A 59 -1.51 -14.58 34.99
C GLU A 59 -0.76 -13.65 35.95
N GLU A 60 -0.02 -12.66 35.45
CA GLU A 60 0.65 -11.66 36.28
C GLU A 60 -0.32 -10.79 37.08
N GLY A 61 -1.43 -10.38 36.46
CA GLY A 61 -2.50 -9.64 37.14
C GLY A 61 -3.14 -10.42 38.30
N ARG A 62 -3.30 -11.75 38.14
CA ARG A 62 -3.84 -12.63 39.20
C ARG A 62 -2.87 -12.84 40.36
N ASN A 63 -1.57 -12.85 40.07
CA ASN A 63 -0.52 -13.06 41.07
C ASN A 63 -0.16 -11.79 41.84
N GLY A 64 -0.89 -10.68 41.65
CA GLY A 64 -0.65 -9.43 42.36
C GLY A 64 0.65 -8.73 41.97
N ARG A 65 1.29 -9.11 40.86
CA ARG A 65 2.46 -8.41 40.29
C ARG A 65 1.96 -7.12 39.63
N SER A 66 1.70 -6.13 40.48
CA SER A 66 0.92 -4.91 40.25
C SER A 66 1.61 -3.88 39.34
N LEU A 67 1.78 -4.20 38.06
CA LEU A 67 2.04 -3.19 37.02
C LEU A 67 0.81 -2.97 36.13
N LEU A 68 -0.09 -3.94 36.06
CA LEU A 68 -1.29 -3.90 35.23
C LEU A 68 -2.47 -3.29 36.00
N THR A 69 -2.38 -2.00 36.31
CA THR A 69 -3.53 -1.27 36.87
C THR A 69 -4.71 -1.33 35.91
N THR A 70 -5.95 -1.29 36.42
CA THR A 70 -7.15 -1.22 35.57
C THR A 70 -7.07 -0.06 34.58
N HIS A 71 -6.48 1.07 34.98
CA HIS A 71 -6.25 2.21 34.10
C HIS A 71 -5.33 1.86 32.92
N PHE A 72 -4.21 1.19 33.18
CA PHE A 72 -3.28 0.77 32.14
C PHE A 72 -3.93 -0.21 31.14
N LEU A 73 -4.76 -1.13 31.61
CA LEU A 73 -5.50 -2.05 30.72
C LEU A 73 -6.51 -1.31 29.83
N HIS A 74 -7.22 -0.30 30.37
CA HIS A 74 -8.07 0.57 29.55
C HIS A 74 -7.26 1.32 28.49
N ASP A 75 -6.08 1.82 28.84
CA ASP A 75 -5.22 2.51 27.90
C ASP A 75 -4.68 1.57 26.81
N LEU A 76 -4.30 0.35 27.17
CA LEU A 76 -3.85 -0.67 26.19
C LEU A 76 -4.93 -0.95 25.14
N VAL A 77 -6.19 -1.12 25.57
CA VAL A 77 -7.33 -1.33 24.66
C VAL A 77 -7.55 -0.11 23.77
N ARG A 78 -7.49 1.11 24.33
CA ARG A 78 -7.65 2.35 23.56
C ARG A 78 -6.53 2.55 22.53
N VAL A 79 -5.29 2.22 22.89
CA VAL A 79 -4.14 2.32 21.99
C VAL A 79 -4.28 1.34 20.82
N GLY A 80 -4.69 0.10 21.07
CA GLY A 80 -4.96 -0.87 20.01
C GLY A 80 -6.00 -0.37 19.00
N GLU A 81 -7.11 0.18 19.49
CA GLU A 81 -8.16 0.74 18.63
C GLU A 81 -7.66 1.95 17.82
N ARG A 82 -6.89 2.84 18.44
CA ARG A 82 -6.31 4.01 17.75
C ARG A 82 -5.32 3.60 16.66
N ALA A 83 -4.47 2.61 16.91
CA ALA A 83 -3.51 2.11 15.93
C ALA A 83 -4.22 1.50 14.72
N TYR A 84 -5.26 0.69 14.96
CA TYR A 84 -6.07 0.11 13.88
C TYR A 84 -6.76 1.19 13.03
N LYS A 85 -7.45 2.14 13.68
CA LYS A 85 -8.13 3.26 12.99
C LYS A 85 -7.17 4.15 12.22
N ALA A 86 -5.96 4.37 12.74
CA ALA A 86 -4.93 5.13 12.04
C ALA A 86 -4.50 4.41 10.75
N GLY A 87 -4.29 3.09 10.80
CA GLY A 87 -4.00 2.28 9.62
C GLY A 87 -5.11 2.32 8.59
N GLU A 88 -6.37 2.15 9.01
CA GLU A 88 -7.55 2.25 8.14
C GLU A 88 -7.63 3.60 7.42
N LYS A 89 -7.44 4.70 8.16
CA LYS A 89 -7.46 6.06 7.61
C LYS A 89 -6.34 6.29 6.58
N VAL A 90 -5.15 5.72 6.79
CA VAL A 90 -4.05 5.82 5.82
C VAL A 90 -4.42 5.12 4.51
N VAL A 91 -5.01 3.94 4.58
CA VAL A 91 -5.47 3.18 3.40
C VAL A 91 -6.58 3.93 2.66
N GLU A 92 -7.58 4.43 3.38
CA GLU A 92 -8.70 5.17 2.79
C GLU A 92 -8.22 6.46 2.09
N THR A 93 -7.31 7.19 2.75
CA THR A 93 -6.72 8.41 2.18
C THR A 93 -5.93 8.09 0.93
N GLY A 94 -5.09 7.04 0.96
CA GLY A 94 -4.31 6.59 -0.18
C GLY A 94 -5.18 6.14 -1.37
N LEU A 95 -6.24 5.37 -1.11
CA LEU A 95 -7.18 4.93 -2.15
C LEU A 95 -7.91 6.10 -2.78
N THR A 96 -8.35 7.06 -1.96
CA THR A 96 -9.04 8.27 -2.45
C THR A 96 -8.11 9.12 -3.32
N GLN A 97 -6.83 9.25 -2.92
CA GLN A 97 -5.84 10.00 -3.67
C GLN A 97 -5.46 9.32 -4.99
N ALA A 98 -5.36 7.99 -5.00
CA ALA A 98 -5.15 7.20 -6.22
C ALA A 98 -6.31 7.34 -7.21
N ARG A 99 -7.57 7.26 -6.74
CA ARG A 99 -8.76 7.47 -7.58
C ARG A 99 -8.74 8.84 -8.23
N ARG A 100 -8.48 9.90 -7.45
CA ARG A 100 -8.36 11.27 -7.99
C ARG A 100 -7.25 11.41 -9.02
N GLY A 101 -6.11 10.74 -8.82
CA GLY A 101 -5.02 10.74 -9.80
C GLY A 101 -5.42 10.10 -11.13
N VAL A 102 -6.17 9.00 -11.09
CA VAL A 102 -6.73 8.35 -12.30
C VAL A 102 -7.76 9.25 -12.98
N ASP A 103 -8.65 9.87 -12.21
CA ASP A 103 -9.67 10.79 -12.73
C ASP A 103 -9.04 12.02 -13.42
N ASP A 104 -7.94 12.55 -12.87
CA ASP A 104 -7.21 13.67 -13.46
C ASP A 104 -6.49 13.26 -14.75
N LEU A 105 -5.85 12.09 -14.77
CA LEU A 105 -5.22 11.56 -15.99
C LEU A 105 -6.23 11.29 -17.12
N THR A 106 -7.37 10.69 -16.78
CA THR A 106 -8.45 10.45 -17.74
C THR A 106 -9.01 11.76 -18.26
N THR A 107 -9.24 12.75 -17.38
CA THR A 107 -9.73 14.09 -17.78
C THR A 107 -8.75 14.76 -18.74
N ARG A 108 -7.45 14.77 -18.44
CA ARG A 108 -6.42 15.36 -19.33
C ARG A 108 -6.29 14.63 -20.66
N ALA A 109 -6.45 13.31 -20.67
CA ALA A 109 -6.42 12.52 -21.89
C ALA A 109 -7.63 12.82 -22.78
N VAL A 110 -8.83 12.92 -22.19
CA VAL A 110 -10.05 13.31 -22.90
C VAL A 110 -9.95 14.72 -23.46
N ASP A 111 -9.41 15.66 -22.69
CA ASP A 111 -9.28 17.06 -23.11
C ASP A 111 -8.35 17.23 -24.33
N LYS A 112 -7.28 16.44 -24.40
CA LYS A 112 -6.38 16.41 -25.57
C LYS A 112 -7.04 15.85 -26.84
N ILE A 113 -8.05 14.99 -26.70
CA ILE A 113 -8.72 14.31 -27.82
C ILE A 113 -10.01 15.05 -28.25
N ARG A 114 -10.50 15.98 -27.43
CA ARG A 114 -11.72 16.76 -27.71
C ARG A 114 -11.54 17.63 -28.97
N PRO A 115 -12.57 17.79 -29.82
CA PRO A 115 -12.54 18.77 -30.90
C PRO A 115 -12.32 20.18 -30.32
N GLY A 116 -11.29 20.88 -30.82
CA GLY A 116 -10.77 22.14 -30.28
C GLY A 116 -9.60 21.99 -29.29
N GLY A 117 -9.20 20.78 -28.92
CA GLY A 117 -7.96 20.50 -28.18
C GLY A 117 -6.75 20.35 -29.12
N LEU A 118 -5.56 20.16 -28.55
CA LEU A 118 -4.26 20.17 -29.26
C LEU A 118 -4.21 19.25 -30.50
N VAL A 119 -4.88 18.08 -30.47
CA VAL A 119 -4.98 17.18 -31.63
C VAL A 119 -5.97 17.69 -32.68
N GLY A 120 -7.06 18.31 -32.24
CA GLY A 120 -8.02 18.99 -33.12
C GLY A 120 -7.39 20.18 -33.83
N GLU A 121 -6.62 21.00 -33.11
CA GLU A 121 -5.91 22.14 -33.68
C GLU A 121 -4.91 21.73 -34.76
N VAL A 122 -4.09 20.70 -34.49
CA VAL A 122 -3.15 20.15 -35.48
C VAL A 122 -3.88 19.59 -36.69
N ARG A 123 -5.01 18.90 -36.49
CA ARG A 123 -5.83 18.39 -37.59
C ARG A 123 -6.37 19.53 -38.47
N ASP A 124 -6.94 20.56 -37.85
CA ASP A 124 -7.52 21.71 -38.55
C ASP A 124 -6.44 22.51 -39.32
N GLU A 125 -5.21 22.56 -38.81
CA GLU A 125 -4.08 23.18 -39.48
C GLU A 125 -3.58 22.34 -40.67
N MET A 126 -3.54 21.02 -40.53
CA MET A 126 -3.21 20.10 -41.62
C MET A 126 -4.24 20.15 -42.77
N GLU A 127 -5.52 20.29 -42.45
CA GLU A 127 -6.59 20.48 -43.45
C GLU A 127 -6.40 21.80 -44.20
N ARG A 128 -6.03 22.88 -43.49
CA ARG A 128 -5.70 24.18 -44.11
C ARG A 128 -4.47 24.13 -45.01
N LEU A 129 -3.40 23.45 -44.57
CA LEU A 129 -2.18 23.27 -45.35
C LEU A 129 -2.43 22.49 -46.64
N ARG A 130 -3.23 21.41 -46.58
CA ARG A 130 -3.64 20.66 -47.77
C ARG A 130 -4.42 21.52 -48.75
N ALA A 131 -5.43 22.26 -48.28
CA ALA A 131 -6.21 23.14 -49.15
C ALA A 131 -5.34 24.21 -49.85
N ARG A 132 -4.27 24.67 -49.19
CA ARG A 132 -3.32 25.64 -49.76
C ARG A 132 -2.39 25.01 -50.78
N LEU A 133 -1.94 23.77 -50.55
CA LEU A 133 -1.16 23.00 -51.51
C LEU A 133 -1.97 22.72 -52.78
N ASP A 134 -3.23 22.29 -52.64
CA ASP A 134 -4.12 22.08 -53.78
C ASP A 134 -4.30 23.38 -54.60
N GLY A 135 -4.36 24.53 -53.93
CA GLY A 135 -4.41 25.83 -54.58
C GLY A 135 -3.14 26.18 -55.36
N LEU A 136 -1.97 25.90 -54.77
CA LEU A 136 -0.68 26.12 -55.41
C LEU A 136 -0.44 25.17 -56.59
N GLU A 137 -0.83 23.91 -56.48
CA GLU A 137 -0.76 22.94 -57.58
C GLU A 137 -1.59 23.39 -58.78
N ARG A 138 -2.79 23.92 -58.55
CA ARG A 138 -3.63 24.50 -59.61
C ARG A 138 -2.96 25.72 -60.25
N SER A 139 -2.40 26.63 -59.45
CA SER A 139 -1.70 27.80 -59.98
C SER A 139 -0.40 27.46 -60.73
N LEU A 140 0.30 26.37 -60.36
CA LEU A 140 1.46 25.88 -61.09
C LEU A 140 1.05 25.25 -62.43
N ALA A 141 -0.04 24.49 -62.45
CA ALA A 141 -0.57 23.88 -63.67
C ALA A 141 -0.97 24.94 -64.72
N ASP A 142 -1.49 26.09 -64.29
CA ASP A 142 -1.83 27.21 -65.17
C ASP A 142 -0.59 27.95 -65.75
N LEU A 143 0.58 27.82 -65.11
CA LEU A 143 1.84 28.45 -65.55
C LEU A 143 2.63 27.58 -66.54
N ASP A 144 2.53 26.24 -66.43
CA ASP A 144 3.16 25.31 -67.36
C ASP A 144 2.43 25.21 -68.71
N ASP A 145 1.20 25.73 -68.83
CA ASP A 145 0.44 25.80 -70.09
C ASP A 145 0.73 27.08 -70.92
N THR A 146 1.79 27.83 -70.56
CA THR A 146 2.24 28.95 -71.38
C THR A 146 3.00 28.41 -72.59
N PRO A 147 2.53 28.61 -73.85
CA PRO A 147 3.20 28.04 -75.00
C PRO A 147 4.62 28.58 -75.12
N GLN A 148 5.62 27.69 -75.04
CA GLN A 148 6.99 27.97 -75.43
C GLN A 148 6.97 28.48 -76.87
N THR A 149 7.17 29.80 -77.00
CA THR A 149 7.34 30.47 -78.28
C THR A 149 8.79 30.26 -78.69
N ASP A 150 9.08 29.14 -79.35
CA ASP A 150 10.37 28.91 -79.98
C ASP A 150 10.35 29.42 -81.44
N ALA A 151 11.16 30.47 -81.61
CA ALA A 151 11.98 30.88 -82.78
C ALA A 151 11.39 30.84 -84.20
#